data_AF-A0A7J6Y3H7-F1
#
_entry.id   AF-A0A7J6Y3H7-F1
#
_cell.length_a   1.000
_cell.length_b   1.000
_cell.length_c   1.000
_cell.angle_alpha   90.00
_cell.angle_beta   90.00
_cell.angle_gamma   90.00
#
_symmetry.space_group_name_H-M   'P 1'
#
loop_
_entity.id
_entity.type
_entity.pdbx_description
1 polymer ?
#
loop_
_entity_poly.entity_id
_entity_poly.type
_entity_poly.pdbx_seq_one_letter_code
_entity_poly.pdbx_strand_id
1 'polypeptide(L)'
;MSSATSLLYQHHGFSVSEHSVLRVVGNSGSVRYAICNDDLWTVEESSWLDWRDNDVGLGAVFHESESISLIIDDSSAVTLTGCTMGSTGLSGPLLSQADAGYRFVAGCLTVAGREVTAAAELELNGITNVTTVAACGECTKDGDCFAPLTTAIIDCKCQCAAGGHGDVCVPAPVPAGPPPLPPVPPTPPPSPPPPPPFGECISEMVYPEVARSVGGGLSWLCYRNVTFSVGGMSLTVLIGAMTGDVVNVTFDGCT
;
A
#
# COMPACT_ATOMS: atom_id res chain seq x y z
N MET A 1 12.91 21.16 -7.29
CA MET A 1 11.66 20.41 -7.08
C MET A 1 11.73 19.83 -5.67
N SER A 2 10.76 20.13 -4.81
CA SER A 2 10.72 19.51 -3.48
C SER A 2 10.21 18.08 -3.64
N SER A 3 11.04 17.09 -3.28
CA SER A 3 10.61 15.70 -3.18
C SER A 3 9.82 15.51 -1.89
N ALA A 4 8.70 14.79 -1.96
CA ALA A 4 7.96 14.36 -0.76
C ALA A 4 8.79 13.32 0.01
N THR A 5 8.55 13.18 1.31
CA THR A 5 9.40 12.32 2.17
C THR A 5 9.16 10.84 1.88
N SER A 6 7.91 10.37 1.97
CA SER A 6 7.56 8.99 1.64
C SER A 6 6.10 8.76 1.25
N LEU A 7 5.81 7.59 0.67
CA LEU A 7 4.45 7.11 0.39
C LEU A 7 3.80 6.53 1.65
N LEU A 8 4.59 5.77 2.42
CA LEU A 8 4.22 5.26 3.74
C LEU A 8 5.23 5.79 4.76
N TYR A 9 4.74 6.41 5.83
CA TYR A 9 5.56 6.89 6.93
C TYR A 9 5.10 6.25 8.24
N GLN A 10 6.02 5.58 8.93
CA GLN A 10 5.73 4.91 10.17
C GLN A 10 6.85 5.11 11.18
N HIS A 11 6.46 5.48 12.40
CA HIS A 11 7.38 5.85 13.48
C HIS A 11 7.44 4.85 14.64
N HIS A 12 6.58 3.84 14.64
CA HIS A 12 6.47 2.80 15.66
C HIS A 12 6.33 1.44 14.99
N GLY A 13 6.45 0.34 15.74
CA GLY A 13 6.24 -1.01 15.21
C GLY A 13 4.94 -1.18 14.40
N PHE A 14 5.01 -1.98 13.33
CA PHE A 14 3.90 -2.33 12.45
C PHE A 14 3.54 -3.80 12.61
N SER A 15 2.24 -4.10 12.56
CA SER A 15 1.79 -5.46 12.32
C SER A 15 0.69 -5.50 11.27
N VAL A 16 0.74 -6.51 10.42
CA VAL A 16 -0.42 -7.01 9.66
C VAL A 16 -0.73 -8.38 10.24
N SER A 17 -1.81 -8.45 11.02
CA SER A 17 -2.20 -9.64 11.79
C SER A 17 -3.70 -9.91 11.64
N GLU A 18 -4.22 -10.98 12.24
CA GLU A 18 -5.65 -11.30 12.29
C GLU A 18 -6.32 -11.37 10.90
N HIS A 19 -5.73 -12.08 9.94
CA HIS A 19 -6.28 -12.23 8.57
C HIS A 19 -6.39 -10.90 7.82
N SER A 20 -5.47 -9.97 8.08
CA SER A 20 -5.50 -8.62 7.49
C SER A 20 -4.61 -8.49 6.25
N VAL A 21 -4.78 -7.37 5.55
CA VAL A 21 -3.98 -7.06 4.37
C VAL A 21 -3.62 -5.57 4.33
N LEU A 22 -2.34 -5.27 4.07
CA LEU A 22 -1.89 -3.95 3.64
C LEU A 22 -1.33 -4.06 2.23
N ARG A 23 -1.90 -3.30 1.29
CA ARG A 23 -1.41 -3.21 -0.09
C ARG A 23 -1.11 -1.77 -0.46
N VAL A 24 0.06 -1.55 -1.04
CA VAL A 24 0.47 -0.26 -1.62
C VAL A 24 0.76 -0.56 -3.09
N VAL A 25 -0.17 -0.17 -3.97
CA VAL A 25 -0.16 -0.64 -5.37
C VAL A 25 -0.29 0.53 -6.34
N GLY A 26 0.56 0.56 -7.38
CA GLY A 26 0.39 1.46 -8.52
C GLY A 26 0.66 2.94 -8.25
N ASN A 27 1.39 3.28 -7.17
CA ASN A 27 1.69 4.67 -6.83
C ASN A 27 2.89 5.17 -7.63
N SER A 28 2.83 6.41 -8.12
CA SER A 28 3.96 7.05 -8.79
C SER A 28 4.23 8.42 -8.21
N GLY A 29 5.51 8.74 -7.98
CA GLY A 29 5.88 10.04 -7.43
C GLY A 29 7.36 10.17 -7.11
N SER A 30 7.87 11.41 -7.11
CA SER A 30 9.24 11.70 -6.70
C SER A 30 9.32 11.84 -5.18
N VAL A 31 9.48 10.69 -4.50
CA VAL A 31 9.73 10.61 -3.06
C VAL A 31 11.19 10.30 -2.77
N ARG A 32 11.69 10.65 -1.58
CA ARG A 32 13.03 10.21 -1.15
C ARG A 32 13.05 8.72 -0.84
N TYR A 33 12.02 8.23 -0.14
CA TYR A 33 11.86 6.84 0.24
C TYR A 33 10.41 6.42 -0.02
N ALA A 34 10.10 5.26 -0.59
CA ALA A 34 8.70 4.80 -0.70
C ALA A 34 8.13 4.56 0.71
N ILE A 35 8.93 3.94 1.55
CA ILE A 35 8.61 3.47 2.89
C ILE A 35 9.65 4.07 3.84
N CYS A 36 9.18 4.86 4.79
CA CYS A 36 9.97 5.25 5.94
C CYS A 36 9.49 4.45 7.15
N ASN A 37 10.33 3.54 7.63
CA ASN A 37 10.09 2.74 8.81
C ASN A 37 11.33 2.79 9.70
N ASP A 38 11.12 3.13 10.97
CA ASP A 38 12.17 3.23 11.97
C ASP A 38 12.27 1.97 12.87
N ASP A 39 11.36 1.01 12.70
CA ASP A 39 11.13 -0.10 13.63
C ASP A 39 10.83 -1.46 12.94
N LEU A 40 10.28 -2.42 13.70
CA LEU A 40 9.95 -3.78 13.29
C LEU A 40 8.61 -3.90 12.57
N TRP A 41 8.57 -4.70 11.51
CA TRP A 41 7.37 -5.17 10.83
C TRP A 41 7.08 -6.64 11.12
N THR A 42 5.84 -6.94 11.49
CA THR A 42 5.36 -8.31 11.72
C THR A 42 4.21 -8.61 10.78
N VAL A 43 4.28 -9.74 10.08
CA VAL A 43 3.20 -10.23 9.22
C VAL A 43 2.86 -11.64 9.66
N GLU A 44 1.69 -11.80 10.27
CA GLU A 44 1.31 -13.03 10.97
C GLU A 44 -0.18 -13.33 10.83
N GLU A 45 -0.59 -14.54 11.23
CA GLU A 45 -1.99 -14.93 11.33
C GLU A 45 -2.73 -14.81 9.99
N SER A 46 -2.16 -15.44 8.95
CA SER A 46 -2.73 -15.47 7.59
C SER A 46 -2.92 -14.10 6.97
N SER A 47 -1.94 -13.23 7.16
CA SER A 47 -1.97 -11.85 6.68
C SER A 47 -1.10 -11.62 5.45
N TRP A 48 -1.30 -10.49 4.78
CA TRP A 48 -0.57 -10.16 3.56
C TRP A 48 -0.08 -8.72 3.52
N LEU A 49 1.20 -8.55 3.19
CA LEU A 49 1.83 -7.27 2.93
C LEU A 49 2.31 -7.21 1.46
N ASP A 50 1.73 -6.31 0.66
CA ASP A 50 1.92 -6.27 -0.79
C ASP A 50 2.37 -4.89 -1.27
N TRP A 51 3.60 -4.80 -1.79
CA TRP A 51 4.08 -3.64 -2.55
C TRP A 51 4.21 -4.00 -4.01
N ARG A 52 3.39 -3.36 -4.82
CA ARG A 52 3.28 -3.71 -6.23
C ARG A 52 3.25 -2.50 -7.15
N ASP A 53 4.01 -2.56 -8.23
CA ASP A 53 3.95 -1.60 -9.33
C ASP A 53 4.10 -0.13 -8.87
N ASN A 54 4.86 0.12 -7.80
CA ASN A 54 5.12 1.48 -7.33
C ASN A 54 6.38 2.04 -8.01
N ASP A 55 6.31 3.27 -8.50
CA ASP A 55 7.42 3.99 -9.13
C ASP A 55 7.81 5.20 -8.28
N VAL A 56 8.97 5.08 -7.61
CA VAL A 56 9.55 6.17 -6.81
C VAL A 56 10.66 6.93 -7.55
N GLY A 57 10.84 6.67 -8.84
CA GLY A 57 11.84 7.31 -9.68
C GLY A 57 13.26 7.10 -9.16
N LEU A 58 13.91 8.19 -8.75
CA LEU A 58 15.28 8.16 -8.20
C LEU A 58 15.32 7.92 -6.68
N GLY A 59 14.17 7.81 -6.02
CA GLY A 59 14.07 7.51 -4.59
C GLY A 59 14.44 6.07 -4.26
N ALA A 60 14.63 5.80 -2.97
CA ALA A 60 14.76 4.43 -2.49
C ALA A 60 13.38 3.83 -2.17
N VAL A 61 13.24 2.51 -2.16
CA VAL A 61 12.00 1.90 -1.63
C VAL A 61 11.97 1.98 -0.10
N PHE A 62 13.04 1.60 0.58
CA PHE A 62 13.14 1.62 2.03
C PHE A 62 14.00 2.80 2.49
N HIS A 63 13.64 3.38 3.63
CA HIS A 63 14.49 4.33 4.33
C HIS A 63 15.69 3.61 4.93
N GLU A 64 16.89 4.15 4.68
CA GLU A 64 18.16 3.66 5.23
C GLU A 64 18.22 3.95 6.75
N SER A 65 17.44 3.21 7.54
CA SER A 65 17.65 3.09 8.98
C SER A 65 18.39 1.77 9.26
N GLU A 66 19.26 1.75 10.28
CA GLU A 66 20.10 0.57 10.61
C GLU A 66 19.28 -0.67 11.08
N SER A 67 17.94 -0.62 11.04
CA SER A 67 17.07 -1.50 11.83
C SER A 67 15.76 -1.91 11.17
N ILE A 68 15.55 -1.74 9.86
CA ILE A 68 14.36 -2.33 9.23
C ILE A 68 14.45 -3.86 9.38
N SER A 69 13.46 -4.41 10.07
CA SER A 69 13.36 -5.83 10.35
C SER A 69 11.95 -6.30 10.00
N LEU A 70 11.87 -7.44 9.32
CA LEU A 70 10.62 -8.07 8.91
C LEU A 70 10.54 -9.47 9.52
N ILE A 71 9.42 -9.75 10.19
CA ILE A 71 9.05 -11.05 10.75
C ILE A 71 7.84 -11.58 9.98
N ILE A 72 7.90 -12.84 9.55
CA ILE A 72 6.82 -13.50 8.80
C ILE A 72 6.56 -14.89 9.37
N ASP A 73 5.30 -15.21 9.67
CA ASP A 73 4.89 -16.57 10.04
C ASP A 73 4.76 -17.50 8.80
N ASP A 74 4.41 -18.77 9.03
CA ASP A 74 4.28 -19.77 7.96
C ASP A 74 2.95 -19.67 7.17
N SER A 75 2.01 -18.86 7.65
CA SER A 75 0.67 -18.71 7.10
C SER A 75 0.48 -17.41 6.29
N SER A 76 1.40 -16.46 6.44
CA SER A 76 1.37 -15.14 5.84
C SER A 76 2.24 -15.03 4.59
N ALA A 77 2.12 -13.90 3.90
CA ALA A 77 2.92 -13.60 2.72
C ALA A 77 3.41 -12.14 2.70
N VAL A 78 4.57 -11.95 2.08
CA VAL A 78 5.10 -10.64 1.71
C VAL A 78 5.43 -10.65 0.22
N THR A 79 4.97 -9.64 -0.51
CA THR A 79 5.21 -9.50 -1.95
C THR A 79 5.83 -8.14 -2.27
N LEU A 80 6.93 -8.13 -3.00
CA LEU A 80 7.60 -6.93 -3.52
C LEU A 80 7.88 -7.10 -5.01
N THR A 81 6.98 -6.60 -5.85
CA THR A 81 7.00 -6.90 -7.30
C THR A 81 6.73 -5.67 -8.16
N GLY A 82 7.36 -5.58 -9.33
CA GLY A 82 7.02 -4.56 -10.33
C GLY A 82 7.44 -3.11 -9.98
N CYS A 83 8.11 -2.90 -8.85
CA CYS A 83 8.45 -1.55 -8.39
C CYS A 83 9.67 -0.96 -9.14
N THR A 84 9.64 0.34 -9.40
CA THR A 84 10.73 1.12 -9.99
C THR A 84 11.33 2.07 -8.96
N MET A 85 12.66 2.08 -8.83
CA MET A 85 13.39 2.81 -7.79
C MET A 85 14.83 3.14 -8.20
N GLY A 86 15.42 4.13 -7.55
CA GLY A 86 16.84 4.45 -7.67
C GLY A 86 17.71 3.47 -6.87
N SER A 87 17.24 3.05 -5.70
CA SER A 87 17.87 2.03 -4.86
C SER A 87 16.83 1.30 -4.01
N THR A 88 17.20 0.18 -3.38
CA THR A 88 16.34 -0.43 -2.36
C THR A 88 16.39 0.31 -1.04
N GLY A 89 17.51 0.96 -0.71
CA GLY A 89 17.74 1.62 0.58
C GLY A 89 18.01 0.64 1.73
N LEU A 90 18.33 -0.61 1.41
CA LEU A 90 18.67 -1.65 2.39
C LEU A 90 20.19 -1.70 2.58
N SER A 91 20.65 -1.52 3.81
CA SER A 91 22.05 -1.71 4.23
C SER A 91 22.33 -3.12 4.74
N GLY A 92 21.28 -3.91 5.00
CA GLY A 92 21.33 -5.29 5.46
C GLY A 92 20.10 -6.09 4.99
N PRO A 93 19.98 -7.37 5.44
CA PRO A 93 18.83 -8.21 5.12
C PRO A 93 17.51 -7.57 5.56
N LEU A 94 16.54 -7.48 4.66
CA LEU A 94 15.17 -7.06 4.99
C LEU A 94 14.49 -8.02 5.99
N LEU A 95 14.62 -9.32 5.75
CA LEU A 95 14.01 -10.37 6.55
C LEU A 95 14.90 -10.72 7.75
N SER A 96 14.39 -10.53 8.97
CA SER A 96 15.12 -10.78 10.22
C SER A 96 14.79 -12.15 10.81
N GLN A 97 13.51 -12.53 10.82
CA GLN A 97 13.04 -13.81 11.34
C GLN A 97 11.90 -14.33 10.47
N ALA A 98 11.86 -15.64 10.28
CA ALA A 98 10.75 -16.27 9.60
C ALA A 98 10.54 -17.71 10.08
N ASP A 99 9.28 -18.12 10.13
CA ASP A 99 8.91 -19.51 10.42
C ASP A 99 9.16 -20.42 9.22
N ALA A 100 9.30 -21.72 9.46
CA ALA A 100 9.49 -22.68 8.38
C ALA A 100 8.27 -22.70 7.44
N GLY A 101 8.47 -22.38 6.17
CA GLY A 101 7.39 -22.33 5.17
C GLY A 101 6.76 -20.95 4.96
N TYR A 102 7.36 -19.89 5.52
CA TYR A 102 7.03 -18.50 5.18
C TYR A 102 7.05 -18.25 3.67
N ARG A 103 6.38 -17.16 3.24
CA ARG A 103 6.32 -16.77 1.83
C ARG A 103 6.80 -15.34 1.66
N PHE A 104 8.00 -15.20 1.10
CA PHE A 104 8.51 -13.92 0.62
C PHE A 104 8.76 -14.00 -0.88
N VAL A 105 8.00 -13.21 -1.64
CA VAL A 105 8.06 -13.17 -3.10
C VAL A 105 8.58 -11.82 -3.56
N ALA A 106 9.62 -11.82 -4.39
CA ALA A 106 10.16 -10.60 -4.95
C ALA A 106 10.65 -10.79 -6.38
N GLY A 107 10.55 -9.77 -7.21
CA GLY A 107 11.01 -9.83 -8.60
C GLY A 107 10.43 -8.72 -9.45
N CYS A 108 10.88 -8.62 -10.70
CA CYS A 108 10.46 -7.57 -11.63
C CYS A 108 10.66 -6.16 -11.08
N LEU A 109 11.77 -5.98 -10.36
CA LEU A 109 12.12 -4.68 -9.80
C LEU A 109 12.99 -3.95 -10.81
N THR A 110 12.77 -2.66 -10.98
CA THR A 110 13.70 -1.81 -11.74
C THR A 110 14.49 -0.97 -10.76
N VAL A 111 15.77 -1.28 -10.57
CA VAL A 111 16.67 -0.58 -9.65
C VAL A 111 17.73 0.18 -10.45
N ALA A 112 17.83 1.49 -10.24
CA ALA A 112 18.73 2.38 -10.97
C ALA A 112 18.62 2.24 -12.51
N GLY A 113 17.40 2.01 -13.02
CA GLY A 113 17.12 1.83 -14.44
C GLY A 113 17.48 0.45 -15.00
N ARG A 114 17.86 -0.51 -14.15
CA ARG A 114 18.14 -1.90 -14.49
C ARG A 114 17.03 -2.80 -13.95
N GLU A 115 16.52 -3.68 -14.79
CA GLU A 115 15.61 -4.73 -14.34
C GLU A 115 16.38 -5.79 -13.51
N VAL A 116 15.78 -6.21 -12.40
CA VAL A 116 16.29 -7.17 -11.42
C VAL A 116 15.30 -8.32 -11.39
N THR A 117 15.73 -9.49 -11.88
CA THR A 117 14.84 -10.65 -12.09
C THR A 117 15.40 -11.96 -11.55
N ALA A 118 16.66 -11.97 -11.10
CA ALA A 118 17.28 -13.16 -10.52
C ALA A 118 17.53 -13.02 -9.00
N ALA A 119 17.48 -14.14 -8.27
CA ALA A 119 17.72 -14.18 -6.83
C ALA A 119 19.05 -13.53 -6.43
N ALA A 120 20.15 -13.86 -7.12
CA ALA A 120 21.46 -13.28 -6.82
C ALA A 120 21.50 -11.75 -7.00
N GLU A 121 20.68 -11.21 -7.92
CA GLU A 121 20.58 -9.78 -8.13
C GLU A 121 19.73 -9.10 -7.06
N LEU A 122 18.66 -9.77 -6.60
CA LEU A 122 17.87 -9.32 -5.45
C LEU A 122 18.74 -9.26 -4.18
N GLU A 123 19.56 -10.30 -3.94
CA GLU A 123 20.49 -10.36 -2.81
C GLU A 123 21.51 -9.22 -2.84
N LEU A 124 22.06 -8.90 -4.02
CA LEU A 124 22.96 -7.75 -4.20
C LEU A 124 22.30 -6.40 -3.87
N ASN A 125 20.96 -6.34 -3.90
CA ASN A 125 20.17 -5.18 -3.51
C ASN A 125 19.58 -5.30 -2.09
N GLY A 126 20.09 -6.21 -1.25
CA GLY A 126 19.67 -6.39 0.14
C GLY A 126 18.37 -7.17 0.33
N ILE A 127 17.74 -7.62 -0.77
CA ILE A 127 16.52 -8.43 -0.76
C ILE A 127 16.94 -9.90 -0.71
N THR A 128 17.23 -10.38 0.50
CA THR A 128 17.66 -11.75 0.76
C THR A 128 16.50 -12.63 1.23
N ASN A 129 16.72 -13.95 1.29
CA ASN A 129 15.74 -14.91 1.80
C ASN A 129 14.39 -14.88 1.04
N VAL A 130 14.45 -14.57 -0.25
CA VAL A 130 13.30 -14.64 -1.14
C VAL A 130 12.99 -16.11 -1.40
N THR A 131 11.77 -16.52 -1.09
CA THR A 131 11.30 -17.90 -1.29
C THR A 131 10.91 -18.18 -2.73
N THR A 132 10.40 -17.17 -3.43
CA THR A 132 9.98 -17.27 -4.83
C THR A 132 10.38 -15.99 -5.57
N VAL A 133 11.10 -16.15 -6.67
CA VAL A 133 11.43 -15.02 -7.55
C VAL A 133 10.31 -14.84 -8.57
N ALA A 134 9.67 -13.67 -8.58
CA ALA A 134 8.58 -13.40 -9.52
C ALA A 134 9.12 -13.22 -10.95
N ALA A 135 8.50 -13.92 -11.90
CA ALA A 135 8.81 -13.80 -13.33
C ALA A 135 7.98 -12.68 -13.98
N CYS A 136 8.61 -11.88 -14.83
CA CYS A 136 7.99 -10.66 -15.35
C CYS A 136 7.05 -10.97 -16.51
N GLY A 137 5.82 -10.44 -16.40
CA GLY A 137 4.76 -10.70 -17.37
C GLY A 137 4.09 -12.08 -17.22
N GLU A 138 4.44 -12.86 -16.21
CA GLU A 138 3.76 -14.12 -15.88
C GLU A 138 2.89 -13.97 -14.65
N CYS A 139 1.65 -14.45 -14.74
CA CYS A 139 0.73 -14.45 -13.60
C CYS A 139 0.91 -15.72 -12.77
N THR A 140 1.33 -15.56 -11.52
CA THR A 140 1.65 -16.68 -10.63
C THR A 140 0.86 -16.61 -9.34
N LYS A 141 0.59 -17.78 -8.75
CA LYS A 141 -0.20 -17.88 -7.51
C LYS A 141 0.43 -17.08 -6.38
N ASP A 142 1.76 -17.07 -6.31
CA ASP A 142 2.53 -16.43 -5.24
C ASP A 142 2.83 -14.96 -5.53
N GLY A 143 2.92 -14.55 -6.79
CA GLY A 143 3.15 -13.16 -7.19
C GLY A 143 1.89 -12.32 -7.25
N ASP A 144 0.80 -12.86 -7.82
CA ASP A 144 -0.37 -12.06 -8.18
C ASP A 144 -1.52 -12.15 -7.18
N CYS A 145 -1.59 -13.27 -6.45
CA CYS A 145 -2.65 -13.59 -5.51
C CYS A 145 -2.10 -13.72 -4.09
N PHE A 146 -2.99 -13.69 -3.09
CA PHE A 146 -2.67 -14.21 -1.78
C PHE A 146 -2.66 -15.75 -1.83
N ALA A 147 -1.47 -16.33 -2.02
CA ALA A 147 -1.29 -17.76 -2.23
C ALA A 147 -1.96 -18.67 -1.17
N PRO A 148 -1.93 -18.36 0.15
CA PRO A 148 -2.59 -19.19 1.16
C PRO A 148 -4.09 -19.41 0.92
N LEU A 149 -4.78 -18.43 0.31
CA LEU A 149 -6.22 -18.50 0.01
C LEU A 149 -6.53 -18.62 -1.48
N THR A 150 -5.57 -19.03 -2.29
CA THR A 150 -5.75 -19.21 -3.74
C THR A 150 -5.70 -20.70 -4.09
N THR A 151 -6.74 -21.20 -4.76
CA THR A 151 -6.82 -22.60 -5.22
C THR A 151 -6.19 -22.80 -6.59
N ALA A 152 -6.36 -21.85 -7.50
CA ALA A 152 -5.85 -21.90 -8.87
C ALA A 152 -5.70 -20.50 -9.45
N ILE A 153 -4.93 -20.40 -10.54
CA ILE A 153 -4.97 -19.25 -11.45
C ILE A 153 -5.51 -19.73 -12.80
N ILE A 154 -6.49 -19.01 -13.33
CA ILE A 154 -7.07 -19.25 -14.66
C ILE A 154 -7.13 -17.91 -15.38
N ASP A 155 -6.49 -17.81 -16.54
CA ASP A 155 -6.43 -16.57 -17.34
C ASP A 155 -5.98 -15.34 -16.52
N CYS A 156 -4.91 -15.49 -15.72
CA CYS A 156 -4.40 -14.45 -14.80
C CYS A 156 -5.40 -14.00 -13.71
N LYS A 157 -6.43 -14.79 -13.41
CA LYS A 157 -7.38 -14.52 -12.33
C LYS A 157 -7.22 -15.53 -11.21
N CYS A 158 -7.23 -15.04 -9.99
CA CYS A 158 -7.13 -15.86 -8.79
C CYS A 158 -8.48 -16.53 -8.50
N GLN A 159 -8.48 -17.86 -8.36
CA GLN A 159 -9.63 -18.61 -7.89
C GLN A 159 -9.50 -18.84 -6.38
N CYS A 160 -10.37 -18.21 -5.59
CA CYS A 160 -10.22 -18.20 -4.14
C CYS A 160 -10.70 -19.49 -3.46
N ALA A 161 -9.98 -19.87 -2.41
CA ALA A 161 -10.44 -20.85 -1.42
C ALA A 161 -11.53 -20.24 -0.53
N ALA A 162 -12.15 -21.07 0.31
CA ALA A 162 -13.04 -20.58 1.35
C ALA A 162 -12.30 -19.56 2.26
N GLY A 163 -12.93 -18.41 2.50
CA GLY A 163 -12.33 -17.30 3.26
C GLY A 163 -11.49 -16.32 2.44
N GLY A 164 -11.18 -16.61 1.17
CA GLY A 164 -10.52 -15.66 0.28
C GLY A 164 -11.53 -14.71 -0.39
N HIS A 165 -11.16 -13.44 -0.50
CA HIS A 165 -12.03 -12.37 -1.00
C HIS A 165 -11.44 -11.58 -2.16
N GLY A 166 -12.30 -11.14 -3.08
CA GLY A 166 -11.93 -10.28 -4.22
C GLY A 166 -11.07 -10.97 -5.28
N ASP A 167 -10.54 -10.17 -6.20
CA ASP A 167 -9.84 -10.67 -7.40
C ASP A 167 -8.46 -11.28 -7.12
N VAL A 168 -7.91 -11.03 -5.93
CA VAL A 168 -6.59 -11.51 -5.48
C VAL A 168 -6.66 -12.41 -4.24
N CYS A 169 -7.87 -12.81 -3.82
CA CYS A 169 -8.12 -13.74 -2.72
C CYS A 169 -7.57 -13.30 -1.36
N VAL A 170 -7.67 -12.00 -1.03
CA VAL A 170 -7.21 -11.47 0.27
C VAL A 170 -7.92 -12.15 1.46
N PRO A 171 -7.28 -12.18 2.64
CA PRO A 171 -7.81 -12.83 3.84
C PRO A 171 -8.93 -12.07 4.56
N ALA A 172 -9.12 -10.79 4.22
CA ALA A 172 -10.19 -9.96 4.75
C ALA A 172 -11.16 -9.53 3.63
N PRO A 173 -12.47 -9.35 3.91
CA PRO A 173 -13.40 -8.80 2.94
C PRO A 173 -12.94 -7.43 2.41
N VAL A 174 -12.74 -7.32 1.09
CA VAL A 174 -12.50 -6.02 0.45
C VAL A 174 -13.83 -5.26 0.42
N PRO A 175 -13.93 -4.06 1.01
CA PRO A 175 -15.15 -3.26 0.93
C PRO A 175 -15.49 -2.95 -0.52
N ALA A 176 -16.77 -2.98 -0.87
CA ALA A 176 -17.21 -2.41 -2.14
C ALA A 176 -16.79 -0.93 -2.17
N GLY A 177 -16.04 -0.54 -3.22
CA GLY A 177 -15.71 0.85 -3.47
C GLY A 177 -16.99 1.70 -3.60
N PRO A 178 -16.89 3.04 -3.50
CA PRO A 178 -18.04 3.90 -3.68
C PRO A 178 -18.68 3.64 -5.06
N PRO A 179 -20.02 3.66 -5.17
CA PRO A 179 -20.69 3.51 -6.45
C PRO A 179 -20.18 4.58 -7.44
N PRO A 180 -20.07 4.24 -8.75
CA PRO A 180 -19.63 5.19 -9.76
C PRO A 180 -20.45 6.48 -9.68
N LEU A 181 -19.77 7.61 -9.46
CA LEU A 181 -20.45 8.90 -9.35
C LEU A 181 -20.92 9.35 -10.74
N PRO A 182 -22.15 9.88 -10.86
CA PRO A 182 -22.65 10.39 -12.13
C PRO A 182 -21.80 11.58 -12.62
N PRO A 183 -21.65 11.76 -13.94
CA PRO A 183 -20.87 12.86 -14.50
C PRO A 183 -21.44 14.23 -14.08
N VAL A 184 -20.55 15.11 -13.59
CA VAL A 184 -20.90 16.46 -13.14
C VAL A 184 -21.01 17.40 -14.36
N PRO A 185 -22.14 18.10 -14.56
CA PRO A 185 -22.24 19.16 -15.57
C PRO A 185 -21.36 20.36 -15.19
N PRO A 186 -20.76 21.07 -16.16
CA PRO A 186 -19.92 22.22 -15.86
C PRO A 186 -20.75 23.39 -15.31
N THR A 187 -20.53 23.76 -14.05
CA THR A 187 -21.05 25.01 -13.46
C THR A 187 -19.91 25.97 -13.08
N PRO A 188 -20.13 27.30 -13.18
CA PRO A 188 -19.10 28.29 -12.88
C PRO A 188 -18.85 28.42 -11.37
N PRO A 189 -17.68 28.92 -10.94
CA PRO A 189 -17.30 28.93 -9.53
C PRO A 189 -18.05 30.01 -8.76
N PRO A 190 -18.67 29.70 -7.60
CA PRO A 190 -18.95 30.68 -6.57
C PRO A 190 -17.94 30.58 -5.42
N SER A 191 -17.89 31.67 -4.64
CA SER A 191 -17.18 31.90 -3.37
C SER A 191 -16.98 30.68 -2.46
N PRO A 192 -15.94 30.69 -1.59
CA PRO A 192 -15.58 29.54 -0.75
C PRO A 192 -16.80 29.03 0.02
N PRO A 193 -17.23 27.78 -0.21
CA PRO A 193 -18.40 27.23 0.45
C PRO A 193 -18.07 26.97 1.93
N PRO A 194 -19.06 27.10 2.83
CA PRO A 194 -18.94 26.60 4.20
C PRO A 194 -18.58 25.10 4.18
N PRO A 195 -17.94 24.57 5.24
CA PRO A 195 -17.65 23.14 5.31
C PRO A 195 -18.95 22.35 5.11
N PRO A 196 -18.92 21.30 4.27
CA PRO A 196 -20.13 20.54 3.96
C PRO A 196 -20.66 19.88 5.24
N PRO A 197 -21.98 19.59 5.29
CA PRO A 197 -22.57 18.87 6.41
C PRO A 197 -21.91 17.50 6.61
N PHE A 198 -22.05 16.99 7.83
CA PHE A 198 -21.45 15.72 8.25
C PHE A 198 -21.92 14.57 7.33
N GLY A 199 -20.99 13.90 6.65
CA GLY A 199 -21.30 12.83 5.70
C GLY A 199 -21.41 13.25 4.22
N GLU A 200 -20.73 14.32 3.81
CA GLU A 200 -20.57 14.73 2.39
C GLU A 200 -19.09 14.86 2.00
N CYS A 201 -18.78 14.74 0.70
CA CYS A 201 -17.42 14.94 0.19
C CYS A 201 -16.96 16.39 0.34
N ILE A 202 -15.69 16.56 0.69
CA ILE A 202 -15.03 17.86 0.66
C ILE A 202 -14.68 18.15 -0.79
N SER A 203 -15.28 19.18 -1.39
CA SER A 203 -15.06 19.50 -2.81
C SER A 203 -14.63 20.93 -3.06
N GLU A 204 -13.87 21.16 -4.14
CA GLU A 204 -13.54 22.50 -4.68
C GLU A 204 -12.85 23.41 -3.65
N MET A 205 -11.91 22.86 -2.89
CA MET A 205 -11.24 23.56 -1.79
C MET A 205 -9.74 23.65 -2.00
N VAL A 206 -9.17 24.83 -1.78
CA VAL A 206 -7.72 25.08 -1.85
C VAL A 206 -7.20 25.32 -0.44
N TYR A 207 -6.21 24.52 -0.03
CA TYR A 207 -5.62 24.51 1.31
C TYR A 207 -6.64 24.25 2.44
N PRO A 208 -7.32 23.09 2.45
CA PRO A 208 -8.17 22.71 3.57
C PRO A 208 -7.36 22.64 4.87
N GLU A 209 -7.97 22.96 6.01
CA GLU A 209 -7.31 22.81 7.31
C GLU A 209 -6.84 21.36 7.50
N VAL A 210 -5.62 21.26 8.03
CA VAL A 210 -4.72 20.09 7.88
C VAL A 210 -5.16 18.86 8.68
N ALA A 211 -6.16 18.98 9.56
CA ALA A 211 -6.60 17.90 10.43
C ALA A 211 -8.09 17.61 10.22
N ARG A 212 -8.39 16.56 9.46
CA ARG A 212 -9.73 15.95 9.45
C ARG A 212 -9.67 14.62 10.16
N SER A 213 -10.62 14.41 11.07
CA SER A 213 -10.82 13.14 11.74
C SER A 213 -12.00 12.39 11.13
N VAL A 214 -11.84 11.09 10.91
CA VAL A 214 -12.94 10.16 10.62
C VAL A 214 -13.36 9.54 11.95
N GLY A 215 -14.64 9.64 12.29
CA GLY A 215 -15.22 9.22 13.56
C GLY A 215 -16.60 9.85 13.77
N GLY A 216 -17.33 9.49 14.83
CA GLY A 216 -18.71 9.95 15.06
C GLY A 216 -19.76 9.16 14.26
N GLY A 217 -19.45 7.90 13.93
CA GLY A 217 -20.34 6.99 13.21
C GLY A 217 -20.15 6.93 11.69
N LEU A 218 -19.19 7.68 11.14
CA LEU A 218 -18.79 7.58 9.74
C LEU A 218 -17.62 6.60 9.59
N SER A 219 -17.71 5.76 8.55
CA SER A 219 -16.70 4.81 8.09
C SER A 219 -16.09 5.22 6.75
N TRP A 220 -16.22 6.50 6.36
CA TRP A 220 -15.69 6.97 5.08
C TRP A 220 -15.41 8.48 5.06
N LEU A 221 -14.55 8.91 4.13
CA LEU A 221 -14.20 10.29 3.83
C LEU A 221 -13.88 10.44 2.33
N CYS A 222 -14.22 11.57 1.71
CA CYS A 222 -13.82 11.85 0.33
C CYS A 222 -13.42 13.30 0.09
N TYR A 223 -12.43 13.48 -0.78
CA TYR A 223 -11.94 14.75 -1.29
C TYR A 223 -12.15 14.81 -2.81
N ARG A 224 -12.63 15.94 -3.33
CA ARG A 224 -12.86 16.17 -4.78
C ARG A 224 -12.29 17.51 -5.23
N ASN A 225 -11.42 17.53 -6.25
CA ASN A 225 -10.82 18.76 -6.78
C ASN A 225 -10.24 19.66 -5.68
N VAL A 226 -9.62 19.01 -4.69
CA VAL A 226 -8.99 19.70 -3.56
C VAL A 226 -7.52 19.91 -3.89
N THR A 227 -7.02 21.12 -3.70
CA THR A 227 -5.58 21.42 -3.80
C THR A 227 -5.00 21.49 -2.39
N PHE A 228 -4.15 20.54 -2.04
CA PHE A 228 -3.51 20.47 -0.73
C PHE A 228 -2.32 21.42 -0.63
N SER A 229 -1.95 21.77 0.61
CA SER A 229 -0.80 22.63 0.85
C SER A 229 0.51 21.86 0.70
N VAL A 230 1.59 22.57 0.36
CA VAL A 230 2.95 22.00 0.28
C VAL A 230 3.40 21.38 1.62
N GLY A 231 2.80 21.80 2.74
CA GLY A 231 3.05 21.22 4.07
C GLY A 231 2.48 19.82 4.29
N GLY A 232 1.80 19.25 3.30
CA GLY A 232 1.12 17.95 3.41
C GLY A 232 -0.27 18.06 4.02
N MET A 233 -0.94 16.91 4.15
CA MET A 233 -2.23 16.75 4.84
C MET A 233 -2.13 15.65 5.88
N SER A 234 -2.86 15.78 6.99
CA SER A 234 -2.94 14.76 8.03
C SER A 234 -4.38 14.27 8.17
N LEU A 235 -4.56 12.96 8.04
CA LEU A 235 -5.83 12.30 8.25
C LEU A 235 -5.74 11.47 9.53
N THR A 236 -6.66 11.69 10.46
CA THR A 236 -6.76 10.89 11.68
C THR A 236 -7.99 9.99 11.60
N VAL A 237 -7.83 8.69 11.77
CA VAL A 237 -8.96 7.75 11.83
C VAL A 237 -9.17 7.34 13.29
N LEU A 238 -10.32 7.71 13.86
CA LEU A 238 -10.70 7.36 15.23
C LEU A 238 -11.51 6.07 15.23
N ILE A 239 -10.80 4.93 15.15
CA ILE A 239 -11.40 3.59 14.97
C ILE A 239 -12.53 3.31 15.98
N GLY A 240 -12.30 3.59 17.28
CA GLY A 240 -13.29 3.39 18.34
C GLY A 240 -14.53 4.30 18.30
N ALA A 241 -14.55 5.28 17.39
CA ALA A 241 -15.66 6.20 17.18
C ALA A 241 -16.35 6.00 15.81
N MET A 242 -15.94 5.00 15.01
CA MET A 242 -16.57 4.67 13.73
C MET A 242 -17.74 3.70 13.91
N THR A 243 -18.56 3.55 12.88
CA THR A 243 -19.54 2.46 12.79
C THR A 243 -19.00 1.41 11.83
N GLY A 244 -18.81 0.18 12.33
CA GLY A 244 -18.18 -0.91 11.59
C GLY A 244 -16.65 -0.91 11.70
N ASP A 245 -16.04 -1.97 11.17
CA ASP A 245 -14.62 -2.28 11.40
C ASP A 245 -13.68 -1.73 10.29
N VAL A 246 -14.22 -0.92 9.37
CA VAL A 246 -13.50 -0.48 8.16
C VAL A 246 -13.69 1.01 7.90
N VAL A 247 -12.68 1.66 7.31
CA VAL A 247 -12.72 3.06 6.84
C VAL A 247 -12.40 3.15 5.34
N ASN A 248 -13.13 3.97 4.59
CA ASN A 248 -12.88 4.22 3.17
C ASN A 248 -12.52 5.70 2.91
N VAL A 249 -11.35 5.97 2.34
CA VAL A 249 -10.88 7.34 2.06
C VAL A 249 -10.65 7.49 0.56
N THR A 250 -11.33 8.43 -0.08
CA THR A 250 -11.25 8.64 -1.53
C THR A 250 -10.72 10.02 -1.89
N PHE A 251 -9.82 10.10 -2.87
CA PHE A 251 -9.33 11.35 -3.45
C PHE A 251 -9.66 11.36 -4.95
N ASP A 252 -10.46 12.33 -5.40
CA ASP A 252 -10.98 12.45 -6.76
C ASP A 252 -10.49 13.79 -7.35
N GLY A 253 -9.64 13.79 -8.38
CA GLY A 253 -9.16 15.03 -9.01
C GLY A 253 -8.36 15.99 -8.12
N CYS A 254 -7.80 15.50 -7.00
CA CYS A 254 -7.05 16.34 -6.05
C CYS A 254 -5.58 16.54 -6.48
N THR A 255 -4.97 17.66 -6.05
CA THR A 255 -3.58 18.05 -6.37
C THR A 255 -2.77 18.50 -5.17
#